data_AF-A0A2N5ZTS7-F1
#
_entry.id   AF-A0A2N5ZTS7-F1
#
_cell.length_a   1.000
_cell.length_b   1.000
_cell.length_c   1.000
_cell.angle_alpha   90.00
_cell.angle_beta   90.00
_cell.angle_gamma   90.00
#
_symmetry.space_group_name_H-M   'P 1'
#
loop_
_entity.id
_entity.type
_entity.pdbx_description
1 polymer ?
#
loop_
_entity_poly.entity_id
_entity_poly.type
_entity_poly.pdbx_seq_one_letter_code
_entity_poly.pdbx_strand_id
1 'polypeptide(L)'
;MTTLIKTIKADEQDKRSWTVELNGKRLEEVETVRIFNENFGELNYGMTIPGYDGISFHENSGGGVVCVPFVVIDGRLYIGMVQQERHNQGGKVWNLPRGFIDPGENHFEAMAREFEEEIRYSSPDKMVKPLSGDPCNPNSAFFETPNKNEGVKFFSIEVLPKQLELESISGGFRFRSGILKPLTKAAEQIYSCRFFPWRETSCSSDMFTVAGIARLLSSQFISL
;
A
#
# COMPACT_ATOMS: atom_id res chain seq x y z
N MET A 1 -2.31 1.90 21.17
CA MET A 1 -3.01 2.50 20.02
C MET A 1 -4.40 2.90 20.49
N THR A 2 -4.93 4.01 20.00
CA THR A 2 -6.25 4.49 20.39
C THR A 2 -7.15 4.35 19.17
N THR A 3 -7.99 3.32 19.16
CA THR A 3 -9.01 3.18 18.11
C THR A 3 -10.05 4.29 18.20
N LEU A 4 -10.68 4.62 17.08
CA LEU A 4 -11.81 5.55 17.01
C LEU A 4 -13.16 4.89 17.33
N ILE A 5 -13.17 3.57 17.47
CA ILE A 5 -14.34 2.79 17.89
C ILE A 5 -14.52 2.87 19.41
N LYS A 6 -15.77 3.08 19.82
CA LYS A 6 -16.23 3.17 21.20
C LYS A 6 -17.19 2.02 21.52
N THR A 7 -17.39 1.79 22.81
CA THR A 7 -18.40 0.88 23.33
C THR A 7 -19.81 1.26 22.88
N ILE A 8 -20.56 0.29 22.36
CA ILE A 8 -22.00 0.42 22.09
C ILE A 8 -22.74 0.48 23.43
N LYS A 9 -23.47 1.57 23.64
CA LYS A 9 -24.26 1.78 24.85
C LYS A 9 -25.48 0.86 24.87
N ALA A 10 -25.94 0.50 26.06
CA ALA A 10 -27.10 -0.39 26.25
C ALA A 10 -28.36 0.08 25.51
N ASP A 11 -28.63 1.39 25.46
CA ASP A 11 -29.79 1.99 24.78
C ASP A 11 -29.67 2.01 23.24
N GLU A 12 -28.50 1.65 22.69
CA GLU A 12 -28.21 1.55 21.26
C GLU A 12 -28.05 0.10 20.79
N GLN A 13 -28.02 -0.89 21.69
CA GLN A 13 -27.83 -2.31 21.38
C GLN A 13 -28.89 -2.87 20.42
N ASP A 14 -30.14 -2.42 20.55
CA ASP A 14 -31.26 -2.87 19.71
C ASP A 14 -31.27 -2.21 18.32
N LYS A 15 -30.46 -1.18 18.10
CA LYS A 15 -30.39 -0.42 16.83
C LYS A 15 -29.23 -0.86 15.93
N ARG A 16 -28.49 -1.89 16.35
CA ARG A 16 -27.35 -2.43 15.60
C ARG A 16 -27.80 -2.97 14.24
N SER A 17 -27.01 -2.67 13.22
CA SER A 17 -27.15 -3.16 11.86
C SER A 17 -26.23 -4.34 11.55
N TRP A 18 -25.09 -4.43 12.26
CA TRP A 18 -24.16 -5.53 12.17
C TRP A 18 -24.56 -6.67 13.13
N THR A 19 -24.46 -7.91 12.64
CA THR A 19 -24.61 -9.11 13.47
C THR A 19 -23.23 -9.68 13.77
N VAL A 20 -22.98 -10.03 15.03
CA VAL A 20 -21.74 -10.70 15.45
C VAL A 20 -22.04 -12.15 15.74
N GLU A 21 -21.29 -13.05 15.13
CA GLU A 21 -21.40 -14.49 15.33
C GLU A 21 -20.06 -15.08 15.78
N LEU A 22 -20.10 -16.01 16.72
CA LEU A 22 -18.96 -16.83 17.14
C LEU A 22 -19.28 -18.30 16.89
N ASN A 23 -18.50 -18.96 16.03
CA ASN A 23 -18.71 -20.35 15.62
C ASN A 23 -20.14 -20.61 15.09
N GLY A 24 -20.68 -19.68 14.30
CA GLY A 24 -22.03 -19.75 13.73
C GLY A 24 -23.16 -19.50 14.73
N LYS A 25 -22.85 -19.05 15.95
CA LYS A 25 -23.85 -18.64 16.94
C LYS A 25 -23.85 -17.14 17.07
N ARG A 26 -25.01 -16.54 16.82
CA ARG A 26 -25.26 -15.10 17.05
C ARG A 26 -25.05 -14.74 18.52
N LEU A 27 -24.37 -13.62 18.74
CA LEU A 27 -24.21 -12.99 20.05
C LEU A 27 -25.19 -11.81 20.15
N GLU A 28 -26.07 -11.83 21.15
CA GLU A 28 -27.16 -10.84 21.27
C GLU A 28 -26.71 -9.53 21.93
N GLU A 29 -25.86 -9.61 22.95
CA GLU A 29 -25.33 -8.45 23.67
C GLU A 29 -23.85 -8.29 23.34
N VAL A 30 -23.53 -7.37 22.42
CA VAL A 30 -22.16 -7.10 22.02
C VAL A 30 -21.88 -5.61 22.07
N GLU A 31 -21.01 -5.22 22.99
CA GLU A 31 -20.63 -3.82 23.17
C GLU A 31 -19.46 -3.41 22.29
N THR A 32 -18.46 -4.28 22.15
CA THR A 32 -17.31 -4.13 21.26
C THR A 32 -16.80 -5.51 20.84
N VAL A 33 -16.14 -5.58 19.68
CA VAL A 33 -15.29 -6.73 19.32
C VAL A 33 -13.94 -6.19 18.87
N ARG A 34 -12.89 -6.92 19.23
CA ARG A 34 -11.52 -6.62 18.85
C ARG A 34 -10.82 -7.87 18.37
N ILE A 35 -10.27 -7.83 17.17
CA ILE A 35 -9.42 -8.87 16.60
C ILE A 35 -8.07 -8.21 16.31
N PHE A 36 -7.00 -8.68 16.94
CA PHE A 36 -5.70 -8.02 16.86
C PHE A 36 -4.61 -8.99 16.41
N ASN A 37 -3.63 -8.45 15.70
CA ASN A 37 -2.38 -9.11 15.41
C ASN A 37 -1.23 -8.09 15.53
N GLU A 38 -0.18 -8.43 16.29
CA GLU A 38 0.95 -7.53 16.59
C GLU A 38 1.77 -7.11 15.37
N ASN A 39 1.66 -7.83 14.24
CA ASN A 39 2.38 -7.51 13.02
C ASN A 39 1.51 -6.79 11.96
N PHE A 40 0.18 -6.85 12.08
CA PHE A 40 -0.71 -6.30 11.05
C PHE A 40 -1.54 -5.12 11.53
N GLY A 41 -2.29 -5.28 12.62
CA GLY A 41 -3.25 -4.27 13.03
C GLY A 41 -4.36 -4.82 13.92
N GLU A 42 -5.34 -3.96 14.13
CA GLU A 42 -6.49 -4.22 14.98
C GLU A 42 -7.78 -3.93 14.22
N LEU A 43 -8.62 -4.96 14.05
CA LEU A 43 -9.99 -4.83 13.58
C LEU A 43 -10.90 -4.61 14.80
N ASN A 44 -11.64 -3.52 14.76
CA ASN A 44 -12.54 -3.09 15.82
C ASN A 44 -13.99 -3.05 15.32
N TYR A 45 -14.92 -3.44 16.18
CA TYR A 45 -16.35 -3.29 15.99
C TYR A 45 -16.95 -2.58 17.19
N GLY A 46 -17.83 -1.61 16.94
CA GLY A 46 -18.51 -0.84 17.97
C GLY A 46 -19.10 0.46 17.41
N MET A 47 -19.16 1.50 18.22
CA MET A 47 -19.65 2.82 17.82
C MET A 47 -18.53 3.71 17.28
N THR A 48 -18.68 4.17 16.05
CA THR A 48 -17.88 5.27 15.50
C THR A 48 -18.04 6.57 16.31
N ILE A 49 -17.14 7.54 16.13
CA ILE A 49 -17.23 8.86 16.82
C ILE A 49 -18.60 9.54 16.63
N PRO A 50 -19.18 9.58 15.42
CA PRO A 50 -20.51 10.18 15.23
C PRO A 50 -21.68 9.35 15.77
N GLY A 51 -21.44 8.13 16.28
CA GLY A 51 -22.48 7.27 16.84
C GLY A 51 -23.11 6.30 15.83
N TYR A 52 -22.43 5.96 14.75
CA TYR A 52 -22.83 4.83 13.89
C TYR A 52 -22.27 3.50 14.39
N ASP A 53 -23.06 2.44 14.27
CA ASP A 53 -22.64 1.05 14.40
C ASP A 53 -21.72 0.67 13.23
N GLY A 54 -20.46 0.35 13.51
CA GLY A 54 -19.45 0.25 12.47
C GLY A 54 -18.27 -0.65 12.81
N ILE A 55 -17.51 -0.96 11.77
CA ILE A 55 -16.25 -1.68 11.83
C ILE A 55 -15.12 -0.77 11.39
N SER A 56 -13.93 -0.99 11.93
CA SER A 56 -12.74 -0.29 11.50
C SER A 56 -11.49 -1.16 11.63
N PHE A 57 -10.45 -0.79 10.91
CA PHE A 57 -9.14 -1.41 10.95
C PHE A 57 -8.07 -0.35 11.16
N HIS A 58 -7.29 -0.49 12.22
CA HIS A 58 -6.11 0.34 12.49
C HIS A 58 -4.87 -0.50 12.21
N GLU A 59 -4.09 -0.11 11.20
CA GLU A 59 -2.81 -0.76 10.89
C GLU A 59 -1.78 -0.49 11.99
N ASN A 60 -1.00 -1.51 12.33
CA ASN A 60 0.13 -1.31 13.24
C ASN A 60 1.12 -0.34 12.61
N SER A 61 1.81 0.42 13.47
CA SER A 61 2.68 1.53 13.05
C SER A 61 1.98 2.64 12.25
N GLY A 62 0.65 2.57 12.13
CA GLY A 62 -0.19 3.65 11.64
C GLY A 62 -0.20 3.83 10.13
N GLY A 63 0.15 2.82 9.34
CA GLY A 63 0.04 2.91 7.88
C GLY A 63 1.05 2.07 7.11
N GLY A 64 1.41 2.58 5.93
CA GLY A 64 2.27 1.88 4.99
C GLY A 64 3.02 2.82 4.04
N VAL A 65 3.71 2.21 3.11
CA VAL A 65 4.52 2.91 2.11
C VAL A 65 4.23 2.39 0.72
N VAL A 66 4.25 3.29 -0.26
CA VAL A 66 4.15 2.95 -1.68
C VAL A 66 5.38 3.51 -2.39
N CYS A 67 6.08 2.62 -3.08
CA CYS A 67 7.21 2.95 -3.92
C CYS A 67 6.70 3.24 -5.33
N VAL A 68 7.19 4.31 -5.95
CA VAL A 68 6.91 4.67 -7.33
C VAL A 68 8.22 4.61 -8.12
N PRO A 69 8.66 3.40 -8.55
CA PRO A 69 9.80 3.27 -9.42
C PRO A 69 9.47 3.90 -10.78
N PHE A 70 10.37 4.70 -11.33
CA PHE A 70 10.13 5.34 -12.61
C PHE A 70 11.40 5.53 -13.43
N VAL A 71 11.22 5.73 -14.73
CA VAL A 71 12.28 6.10 -15.66
C VAL A 71 11.72 7.05 -16.72
N VAL A 72 12.54 7.99 -17.17
CA VAL A 72 12.25 8.81 -18.35
C VAL A 72 13.18 8.38 -19.49
N ILE A 73 12.60 7.94 -20.60
CA ILE A 73 13.33 7.52 -21.82
C ILE A 73 12.74 8.28 -23.00
N ASP A 74 13.58 9.03 -23.71
CA ASP A 74 13.18 9.85 -24.87
C ASP A 74 12.01 10.80 -24.56
N GLY A 75 12.03 11.43 -23.39
CA GLY A 75 10.99 12.34 -22.92
C GLY A 75 9.68 11.65 -22.50
N ARG A 76 9.64 10.32 -22.44
CA ARG A 76 8.46 9.55 -22.03
C ARG A 76 8.67 8.92 -20.66
N LEU A 77 7.68 9.07 -19.79
CA LEU A 77 7.68 8.50 -18.44
C LEU A 77 7.11 7.07 -18.45
N TYR A 78 7.85 6.16 -17.83
CA TYR A 78 7.45 4.78 -17.57
C TYR A 78 7.50 4.50 -16.07
N ILE A 79 6.53 3.71 -15.60
CA ILE A 79 6.33 3.37 -14.19
C ILE A 79 6.65 1.90 -13.98
N GLY A 80 7.56 1.62 -13.05
CA GLY A 80 7.91 0.27 -12.63
C GLY A 80 6.83 -0.32 -11.73
N MET A 81 6.30 -1.47 -12.13
CA MET A 81 5.29 -2.21 -11.41
C MET A 81 5.79 -3.63 -11.15
N VAL A 82 5.35 -4.21 -10.04
CA VAL A 82 5.61 -5.61 -9.69
C VAL A 82 4.36 -6.45 -9.93
N GLN A 83 4.56 -7.64 -10.49
CA GLN A 83 3.52 -8.64 -10.61
C GLN A 83 3.53 -9.52 -9.39
N GLN A 84 2.39 -9.62 -8.72
CA GLN A 84 2.25 -10.33 -7.46
C GLN A 84 0.91 -11.04 -7.36
N GLU A 85 0.87 -12.12 -6.59
CA GLU A 85 -0.36 -12.81 -6.24
C GLU A 85 -1.14 -12.01 -5.18
N ARG A 86 -2.35 -11.56 -5.49
CA ARG A 86 -3.23 -10.87 -4.53
C ARG A 86 -4.53 -11.66 -4.42
N HIS A 87 -4.65 -12.46 -3.37
CA HIS A 87 -5.83 -13.32 -3.12
C HIS A 87 -7.13 -12.51 -3.08
N ASN A 88 -7.10 -11.32 -2.46
CA ASN A 88 -8.26 -10.41 -2.38
C ASN A 88 -8.58 -9.69 -3.71
N GLN A 89 -7.72 -9.80 -4.73
CA GLN A 89 -7.96 -9.27 -6.08
C GLN A 89 -8.15 -10.39 -7.12
N GLY A 90 -8.32 -11.64 -6.66
CA GLY A 90 -8.66 -12.77 -7.55
C GLY A 90 -7.49 -13.33 -8.37
N GLY A 91 -6.24 -13.00 -8.04
CA GLY A 91 -5.07 -13.63 -8.66
C GLY A 91 -3.88 -12.70 -8.86
N LYS A 92 -3.15 -12.90 -9.96
CA LYS A 92 -1.98 -12.10 -10.34
C LYS A 92 -2.38 -10.71 -10.80
N VAL A 93 -1.78 -9.70 -10.19
CA VAL A 93 -2.01 -8.29 -10.54
C VAL A 93 -0.69 -7.53 -10.64
N TRP A 94 -0.69 -6.50 -11.48
CA TRP A 94 0.39 -5.53 -11.55
C TRP A 94 0.05 -4.35 -10.65
N ASN A 95 0.88 -4.08 -9.64
CA ASN A 95 0.74 -2.90 -8.79
C ASN A 95 2.10 -2.22 -8.59
N LEU A 96 2.06 -0.99 -8.07
CA LEU A 96 3.24 -0.42 -7.44
C LEU A 96 3.71 -1.27 -6.26
N PRO A 97 5.04 -1.33 -6.04
CA PRO A 97 5.59 -1.93 -4.84
C PRO A 97 5.12 -1.20 -3.58
N ARG A 98 4.79 -1.94 -2.53
CA ARG A 98 4.25 -1.38 -1.28
C ARG A 98 4.31 -2.39 -0.14
N GLY A 99 4.32 -1.88 1.08
CA GLY A 99 4.07 -2.71 2.25
C GLY A 99 3.88 -1.93 3.54
N PHE A 100 3.81 -2.67 4.63
CA PHE A 100 3.53 -2.15 5.97
C PHE A 100 4.80 -1.57 6.60
N ILE A 101 4.61 -0.76 7.64
CA ILE A 101 5.72 -0.27 8.46
C ILE A 101 5.91 -1.24 9.62
N ASP A 102 7.09 -1.85 9.72
CA ASP A 102 7.39 -2.76 10.81
C ASP A 102 7.55 -2.03 12.16
N PRO A 103 7.35 -2.71 13.31
CA PRO A 103 7.56 -2.10 14.62
C PRO A 103 8.97 -1.51 14.77
N GLY A 104 9.04 -0.20 15.07
CA GLY A 104 10.30 0.54 15.23
C GLY A 104 10.89 1.09 13.93
N GLU A 105 10.26 0.82 12.79
CA GLU A 105 10.65 1.30 11.48
C GLU A 105 10.00 2.66 11.18
N ASN A 106 10.72 3.56 10.50
CA ASN A 106 10.12 4.77 9.92
C ASN A 106 9.74 4.55 8.44
N HIS A 107 8.93 5.45 7.88
CA HIS A 107 8.44 5.30 6.50
C HIS A 107 9.56 5.21 5.43
N PHE A 108 10.71 5.86 5.64
CA PHE A 108 11.80 5.75 4.68
C PHE A 108 12.49 4.38 4.78
N GLU A 109 12.70 3.87 5.98
CA GLU A 109 13.25 2.53 6.21
C GLU A 109 12.32 1.45 5.62
N ALA A 110 11.02 1.55 5.90
CA ALA A 110 9.99 0.66 5.35
C ALA A 110 10.01 0.65 3.83
N MET A 111 10.02 1.84 3.22
CA MET A 111 10.08 1.97 1.76
C MET A 111 11.33 1.30 1.18
N ALA A 112 12.50 1.49 1.81
CA ALA A 112 13.75 0.94 1.32
C ALA A 112 13.76 -0.59 1.41
N ARG A 113 13.26 -1.14 2.54
CA ARG A 113 13.09 -2.58 2.75
C ARG A 113 12.13 -3.16 1.72
N GLU A 114 10.90 -2.64 1.64
CA GLU A 114 9.86 -3.13 0.73
C GLU A 114 10.32 -3.08 -0.73
N PHE A 115 10.96 -1.98 -1.14
CA PHE A 115 11.46 -1.88 -2.51
C PHE A 115 12.55 -2.92 -2.81
N GLU A 116 13.48 -3.14 -1.88
CA GLU A 116 14.53 -4.15 -2.06
C GLU A 116 13.97 -5.57 -2.05
N GLU A 117 13.02 -5.88 -1.16
CA GLU A 117 12.36 -7.18 -1.09
C GLU A 117 11.53 -7.46 -2.35
N GLU A 118 10.74 -6.48 -2.81
CA GLU A 118 9.81 -6.67 -3.90
C GLU A 118 10.45 -6.60 -5.29
N ILE A 119 11.36 -5.65 -5.52
CA ILE A 119 12.00 -5.48 -6.84
C ILE A 119 13.33 -6.23 -6.93
N ARG A 120 13.98 -6.53 -5.80
CA ARG A 120 15.33 -7.11 -5.74
C ARG A 120 16.38 -6.17 -6.30
N TYR A 121 16.16 -4.87 -6.18
CA TYR A 121 17.07 -3.83 -6.62
C TYR A 121 17.38 -2.91 -5.44
N SER A 122 18.65 -2.77 -5.07
CA SER A 122 19.07 -1.76 -4.12
C SER A 122 19.26 -0.44 -4.86
N SER A 123 18.30 0.46 -4.71
CA SER A 123 18.45 1.82 -5.22
C SER A 123 19.46 2.59 -4.37
N PRO A 124 20.35 3.40 -4.97
CA PRO A 124 21.13 4.37 -4.21
C PRO A 124 20.19 5.37 -3.53
N ASP A 125 20.43 5.71 -2.26
CA ASP A 125 19.59 6.64 -1.47
C ASP A 125 19.28 7.95 -2.20
N LYS A 126 20.24 8.47 -2.98
CA LYS A 126 20.08 9.72 -3.75
C LYS A 126 19.01 9.68 -4.85
N MET A 127 18.58 8.49 -5.27
CA MET A 127 17.54 8.30 -6.29
C MET A 127 16.15 8.13 -5.67
N VAL A 128 16.08 8.05 -4.35
CA VAL A 128 14.83 7.97 -3.59
C VAL A 128 14.45 9.37 -3.12
N LYS A 129 13.23 9.79 -3.40
CA LYS A 129 12.70 11.07 -2.88
C LYS A 129 11.28 10.89 -2.35
N PRO A 130 10.96 11.41 -1.15
CA PRO A 130 9.57 11.45 -0.70
C PRO A 130 8.74 12.28 -1.67
N LEU A 131 7.56 11.79 -2.01
CA LEU A 131 6.57 12.55 -2.78
C LEU A 131 5.74 13.38 -1.81
N SER A 132 5.50 14.65 -2.17
CA SER A 132 4.92 15.64 -1.27
C SER A 132 3.43 15.41 -0.98
N GLY A 133 3.01 15.97 0.16
CA GLY A 133 1.64 16.05 0.64
C GLY A 133 1.34 15.08 1.78
N ASP A 134 0.09 15.14 2.26
CA ASP A 134 -0.32 14.39 3.44
C ASP A 134 -0.40 12.89 3.16
N PRO A 135 -0.12 12.03 4.17
CA PRO A 135 -0.36 10.60 4.06
C PRO A 135 -1.82 10.30 3.71
N CYS A 136 -2.04 9.28 2.89
CA CYS A 136 -3.37 8.93 2.43
C CYS A 136 -3.99 7.83 3.30
N ASN A 137 -5.24 8.00 3.71
CA ASN A 137 -6.04 6.90 4.22
C ASN A 137 -6.42 5.97 3.03
N PRO A 138 -6.14 4.66 3.10
CA PRO A 138 -6.33 3.77 1.97
C PRO A 138 -7.81 3.46 1.70
N ASN A 139 -8.68 3.54 2.70
CA ASN A 139 -10.13 3.41 2.52
C ASN A 139 -10.82 4.04 3.73
N SER A 140 -11.29 5.29 3.57
CA SER A 140 -11.86 6.08 4.66
C SER A 140 -13.17 5.52 5.23
N ALA A 141 -13.76 4.49 4.62
CA ALA A 141 -14.91 3.81 5.17
C ALA A 141 -14.54 2.84 6.31
N PHE A 142 -13.31 2.30 6.31
CA PHE A 142 -12.92 1.23 7.22
C PHE A 142 -11.56 1.44 7.89
N PHE A 143 -10.63 2.17 7.29
CA PHE A 143 -9.29 2.33 7.85
C PHE A 143 -9.23 3.55 8.78
N GLU A 144 -8.61 3.35 9.94
CA GLU A 144 -8.35 4.42 10.91
C GLU A 144 -6.95 4.99 10.69
N THR A 145 -6.86 6.32 10.63
CA THR A 145 -5.59 7.06 10.65
C THR A 145 -5.70 8.26 11.60
N PRO A 146 -6.07 8.06 12.89
CA PRO A 146 -6.37 9.13 13.83
C PRO A 146 -5.20 10.05 14.16
N ASN A 147 -3.96 9.56 14.08
CA ASN A 147 -2.80 10.34 14.51
C ASN A 147 -2.16 11.10 13.36
N LYS A 148 -1.48 12.20 13.70
CA LYS A 148 -0.70 12.98 12.74
C LYS A 148 0.39 12.09 12.13
N ASN A 149 0.47 12.08 10.81
CA ASN A 149 1.38 11.27 9.99
C ASN A 149 1.00 9.80 9.80
N GLU A 150 -0.15 9.33 10.29
CA GLU A 150 -0.68 8.03 9.94
C GLU A 150 -1.28 8.01 8.52
N GLY A 151 -1.29 6.85 7.91
CA GLY A 151 -1.70 6.59 6.53
C GLY A 151 -0.53 6.17 5.65
N VAL A 152 -0.79 6.10 4.36
CA VAL A 152 0.17 5.64 3.36
C VAL A 152 0.98 6.82 2.82
N LYS A 153 2.31 6.71 2.87
CA LYS A 153 3.22 7.66 2.22
C LYS A 153 3.79 7.13 0.92
N PHE A 154 4.13 8.06 0.03
CA PHE A 154 4.60 7.75 -1.32
C PHE A 154 6.04 8.22 -1.49
N PHE A 155 6.85 7.40 -2.15
CA PHE A 155 8.24 7.72 -2.47
C PHE A 155 8.48 7.44 -3.95
N SER A 156 9.21 8.33 -4.61
CA SER A 156 9.70 8.12 -5.96
C SER A 156 11.07 7.47 -5.93
N ILE A 157 11.31 6.57 -6.88
CA ILE A 157 12.60 5.89 -7.03
C ILE A 157 12.99 5.94 -8.51
N GLU A 158 13.95 6.79 -8.84
CA GLU A 158 14.40 6.93 -10.22
C GLU A 158 15.33 5.78 -10.60
N VAL A 159 15.00 5.11 -11.71
CA VAL A 159 15.80 4.06 -12.33
C VAL A 159 16.43 4.62 -13.60
N LEU A 160 17.73 4.39 -13.79
CA LEU A 160 18.45 4.96 -14.93
C LEU A 160 18.15 4.14 -16.20
N PRO A 161 17.98 4.79 -17.37
CA PRO A 161 17.73 4.10 -18.64
C PRO A 161 18.73 2.99 -18.96
N LYS A 162 20.02 3.17 -18.60
CA LYS A 162 21.07 2.18 -18.82
C LYS A 162 20.83 0.84 -18.10
N GLN A 163 19.99 0.82 -17.07
CA GLN A 163 19.66 -0.38 -16.27
C GLN A 163 18.53 -1.18 -16.89
N LEU A 164 17.87 -0.63 -17.92
CA LEU A 164 16.70 -1.20 -18.54
C LEU A 164 16.98 -1.61 -19.99
N GLU A 165 16.20 -2.57 -20.46
CA GLU A 165 16.13 -3.00 -21.84
C GLU A 165 14.66 -3.08 -22.29
N LEU A 166 14.43 -2.87 -23.59
CA LEU A 166 13.11 -2.93 -24.17
C LEU A 166 12.55 -4.35 -24.06
N GLU A 167 11.31 -4.48 -23.60
CA GLU A 167 10.60 -5.75 -23.60
C GLU A 167 9.77 -5.87 -24.89
N SER A 168 10.23 -6.75 -25.78
CA SER A 168 9.67 -6.90 -27.14
C SER A 168 8.19 -7.30 -27.19
N ILE A 169 7.63 -7.84 -26.12
CA ILE A 169 6.25 -8.34 -26.07
C ILE A 169 5.27 -7.27 -25.57
N SER A 170 5.65 -6.48 -24.56
CA SER A 170 4.73 -5.54 -23.88
C SER A 170 4.86 -4.11 -24.37
N GLY A 171 5.92 -3.77 -25.13
CA GLY A 171 6.21 -2.38 -25.49
C GLY A 171 6.69 -1.54 -24.31
N GLY A 172 6.93 -2.16 -23.15
CA GLY A 172 7.52 -1.56 -21.96
C GLY A 172 9.01 -1.86 -21.83
N PHE A 173 9.53 -1.71 -20.61
CA PHE A 173 10.92 -2.04 -20.28
C PHE A 173 10.99 -3.03 -19.13
N ARG A 174 12.13 -3.73 -19.06
CA ARG A 174 12.49 -4.57 -17.90
C ARG A 174 13.92 -4.28 -17.49
N PHE A 175 14.27 -4.66 -16.27
CA PHE A 175 15.67 -4.63 -15.85
C PHE A 175 16.52 -5.55 -16.73
N ARG A 176 17.73 -5.07 -17.08
CA ARG A 176 18.74 -5.90 -17.73
C ARG A 176 19.15 -7.06 -16.83
N SER A 177 19.57 -8.15 -17.46
CA SER A 177 20.11 -9.31 -16.73
C SER A 177 21.29 -8.89 -15.83
N GLY A 178 21.34 -9.44 -14.62
CA GLY A 178 22.39 -9.15 -13.64
C GLY A 178 22.21 -7.87 -12.82
N ILE A 179 21.19 -7.06 -13.09
CA ILE A 179 20.86 -5.88 -12.26
C ILE A 179 20.12 -6.27 -10.97
N LEU A 180 19.21 -7.24 -11.08
CA LEU A 180 18.40 -7.70 -9.95
C LEU A 180 19.17 -8.75 -9.12
N LYS A 181 19.05 -8.65 -7.80
CA LYS A 181 19.52 -9.68 -6.88
C LYS A 181 18.73 -10.98 -7.08
N PRO A 182 19.34 -12.15 -6.83
CA PRO A 182 18.63 -13.43 -6.86
C PRO A 182 17.52 -13.47 -5.79
N LEU A 183 16.50 -14.31 -6.00
CA LEU A 183 15.42 -14.52 -5.04
C LEU A 183 15.97 -15.09 -3.73
N THR A 184 15.79 -14.37 -2.63
CA THR A 184 16.28 -14.77 -1.29
C THR A 184 15.16 -15.21 -0.34
N LYS A 185 13.91 -14.79 -0.57
CA LYS A 185 12.72 -15.19 0.20
C LYS A 185 11.58 -15.57 -0.73
N ALA A 186 10.85 -16.64 -0.38
CA ALA A 186 9.69 -17.14 -1.09
C ALA A 186 8.34 -16.60 -0.55
N ALA A 187 8.38 -15.72 0.47
CA ALA A 187 7.20 -15.32 1.23
C ALA A 187 6.22 -14.43 0.44
N GLU A 188 6.75 -13.55 -0.43
CA GLU A 188 5.94 -12.78 -1.36
C GLU A 188 6.19 -13.28 -2.77
N GLN A 189 5.13 -13.79 -3.40
CA GLN A 189 5.19 -14.36 -4.76
C GLN A 189 5.31 -13.25 -5.80
N ILE A 190 6.46 -12.59 -5.83
CA ILE A 190 6.72 -11.51 -6.77
C ILE A 190 7.38 -12.10 -8.00
N TYR A 191 6.58 -12.18 -9.06
CA TYR A 191 6.91 -12.91 -10.26
C TYR A 191 7.87 -12.11 -11.15
N SER A 192 7.65 -10.81 -11.30
CA SER A 192 8.45 -9.96 -12.17
C SER A 192 8.25 -8.47 -11.89
N CYS A 193 9.19 -7.64 -12.37
CA CYS A 193 9.09 -6.19 -12.37
C CYS A 193 9.22 -5.68 -13.81
N ARG A 194 8.31 -4.79 -14.23
CA ARG A 194 8.24 -4.22 -15.58
C ARG A 194 7.86 -2.75 -15.54
N PHE A 195 8.31 -2.00 -16.53
CA PHE A 195 8.05 -0.58 -16.68
C PHE A 195 7.07 -0.34 -17.82
N PHE A 196 5.93 0.25 -17.49
CA PHE A 196 4.83 0.49 -18.42
C PHE A 196 4.64 2.00 -18.64
N PRO A 197 4.12 2.45 -19.79
CA PRO A 197 3.79 3.85 -20.01
C PRO A 197 2.85 4.39 -18.91
N TRP A 198 3.16 5.54 -18.33
CA TRP A 198 2.41 6.05 -17.16
C TRP A 198 0.91 6.23 -17.41
N ARG A 199 0.52 6.55 -18.65
CA ARG A 199 -0.89 6.74 -19.03
C ARG A 199 -1.69 5.44 -18.89
N GLU A 200 -1.10 4.32 -19.27
CA GLU A 200 -1.72 3.00 -19.14
C GLU A 200 -1.84 2.63 -17.66
N THR A 201 -0.76 2.82 -16.89
CA THR A 201 -0.74 2.45 -15.47
C THR A 201 -1.63 3.34 -14.61
N SER A 202 -1.87 4.59 -15.02
CA SER A 202 -2.80 5.50 -14.33
C SER A 202 -4.27 5.06 -14.42
N CYS A 203 -4.58 4.10 -15.29
CA CYS A 203 -5.91 3.48 -15.42
C CYS A 203 -6.01 2.14 -14.67
N SER A 204 -5.03 1.80 -13.83
CA SER A 204 -5.06 0.59 -13.00
C SER A 204 -6.25 0.60 -12.03
N SER A 205 -6.79 -0.59 -11.73
CA SER A 205 -7.82 -0.78 -10.70
C SER A 205 -7.26 -0.70 -9.27
N ASP A 206 -5.95 -0.58 -9.10
CA ASP A 206 -5.29 -0.45 -7.81
C ASP A 206 -5.12 1.03 -7.43
N MET A 207 -5.82 1.47 -6.39
CA MET A 207 -5.83 2.88 -5.99
C MET A 207 -4.47 3.41 -5.55
N PHE A 208 -3.61 2.57 -4.97
CA PHE A 208 -2.25 2.96 -4.58
C PHE A 208 -1.40 3.29 -5.79
N THR A 209 -1.53 2.48 -6.85
CA THR A 209 -0.91 2.74 -8.15
C THR A 209 -1.35 4.08 -8.71
N VAL A 210 -2.67 4.33 -8.77
CA VAL A 210 -3.21 5.59 -9.30
C VAL A 210 -2.75 6.79 -8.48
N ALA A 211 -2.83 6.71 -7.15
CA ALA A 211 -2.41 7.77 -6.25
C ALA A 211 -0.89 8.03 -6.35
N GLY A 212 -0.07 6.98 -6.40
CA GLY A 212 1.39 7.11 -6.52
C GLY A 212 1.81 7.79 -7.81
N ILE A 213 1.15 7.47 -8.93
CA ILE A 213 1.38 8.14 -10.22
C ILE A 213 0.98 9.60 -10.14
N ALA A 214 -0.20 9.91 -9.58
CA ALA A 214 -0.66 11.30 -9.43
C ALA A 214 0.31 12.13 -8.56
N ARG A 215 0.80 11.56 -7.46
CA ARG A 215 1.83 12.18 -6.60
C ARG A 215 3.13 12.42 -7.35
N LEU A 216 3.57 11.46 -8.16
CA LEU A 216 4.78 11.58 -8.98
C LEU A 216 4.64 12.68 -10.04
N LEU A 217 3.53 12.73 -10.77
CA LEU A 217 3.25 13.74 -11.79
C LEU A 217 3.11 15.15 -11.21
N SER A 218 2.66 15.27 -9.96
CA SER A 218 2.57 16.53 -9.24
C SER A 218 3.91 16.99 -8.66
N SER A 219 4.94 16.13 -8.68
CA SER A 219 6.26 16.45 -8.15
C SER A 219 7.06 17.29 -9.15
N GLN A 220 7.96 18.14 -8.64
CA GLN A 220 8.88 18.91 -9.47
C GLN A 220 10.03 18.07 -10.06
N PHE A 221 10.03 16.76 -9.83
CA PHE A 221 11.13 15.88 -10.25
C PHE A 221 11.06 15.51 -11.74
N ILE A 222 9.90 15.66 -12.37
CA ILE A 222 9.68 15.30 -13.76
C ILE A 222 9.22 16.55 -14.52
N SER A 223 10.00 16.96 -15.51
CA SER A 223 9.54 17.89 -16.54
C SER A 223 9.06 17.05 -17.71
N LEU A 224 7.74 16.90 -17.86
CA LEU A 224 7.10 16.25 -19.00
C LEU A 224 6.88 17.23 -20.15
#